data_AF-A0A059CAW7-F1
#
_entry.id   AF-A0A059CAW7-F1
#
_cell.length_a   1.000
_cell.length_b   1.000
_cell.length_c   1.000
_cell.angle_alpha   90.00
_cell.angle_beta   90.00
_cell.angle_gamma   90.00
#
_symmetry.space_group_name_H-M   'P 1'
#
loop_
_entity.id
_entity.type
_entity.pdbx_description
1 polymer ?
#
loop_
_entity_poly.entity_id
_entity_poly.type
_entity_poly.pdbx_seq_one_letter_code
_entity_poly.pdbx_strand_id
1 'polypeptide(L)'
;MFLLILFQILIDGRDANAVDNEGQPLPTLVYLAREKRPQFHHHFKAGAMNAMIRVSSRISNSPVILNVDCDMYSSNSDSVRDALCFLMDEENGDEIGFVQFPQCFDNITKNDLYGSSLNVIMQVEIHGMDDNGGPGYIGTGCFHRRETLCGRKYKRGSKSESLRWDHHLRIQDSASVLEETCKPLASCGYEENTEWGKEMGLKYGCPVEDVLTGLAIHFRGWRSIYFNPERKGFLGVAPTALLQSLVQNKRWSEGDFQIFLSQYCPLVCGHGNIPLKLQLSYCVWLLWAPNCLASLYYVTIPSLCLLRGISLFPKILSQWSFPFIYLFMATSAYSAGEFIWCGGTLHGWWNDQRMWVYKRTTSYLFGFLDNILRLLGISKSAFVVTAKVADDDVSKRYEQELMEFGAPSPMFTILTTLAFLNALSFIGVLLKLAMHGQTLDQLAMQIVLCGLLVCLNQPLYEGIFIRKDKAKMPSSVAYKSAVFALVLCSLAYV
;
A
#
# COMPACT_ATOMS: atom_id res chain seq x y z
N MET A 1 8.86 3.48 -26.54
CA MET A 1 7.78 4.40 -26.98
C MET A 1 8.40 5.77 -27.22
N PHE A 2 8.25 6.33 -28.42
CA PHE A 2 8.67 7.70 -28.72
C PHE A 2 7.46 8.61 -28.49
N LEU A 3 7.57 9.56 -27.59
CA LEU A 3 6.52 10.55 -27.31
C LEU A 3 7.15 11.93 -27.32
N LEU A 4 6.61 12.83 -28.14
CA LEU A 4 6.99 14.24 -28.14
C LEU A 4 6.34 14.97 -26.96
N ILE A 5 6.92 16.10 -26.57
CA ILE A 5 6.34 16.96 -25.54
C ILE A 5 5.05 17.56 -26.08
N LEU A 6 3.95 17.30 -25.40
CA LEU A 6 2.71 18.04 -25.59
C LEU A 6 2.46 18.84 -24.32
N PHE A 7 2.55 20.16 -24.43
CA PHE A 7 2.23 21.08 -23.36
C PHE A 7 1.20 22.05 -23.89
N GLN A 8 0.08 22.18 -23.18
CA GLN A 8 -1.03 23.02 -23.60
C GLN A 8 -1.70 23.63 -22.37
N ILE A 9 -1.92 24.95 -22.42
CA ILE A 9 -2.78 25.63 -21.45
C ILE A 9 -4.21 25.54 -21.99
N LEU A 10 -5.04 24.69 -21.37
CA LEU A 10 -6.42 24.43 -21.81
C LEU A 10 -7.38 25.53 -21.35
N ILE A 11 -7.17 26.03 -20.13
CA ILE A 11 -7.87 27.18 -19.57
C ILE A 11 -6.78 28.07 -19.00
N ASP A 12 -6.68 29.31 -19.48
CA ASP A 12 -5.80 30.31 -18.86
C ASP A 12 -6.63 31.19 -17.93
N GLY A 13 -6.67 30.89 -16.64
CA GLY A 13 -7.40 31.68 -15.64
C GLY A 13 -6.91 33.12 -15.48
N ARG A 14 -5.87 33.53 -16.22
CA ARG A 14 -5.41 34.92 -16.32
C ARG A 14 -6.04 35.66 -17.51
N ASP A 15 -6.64 34.94 -18.45
CA ASP A 15 -7.43 35.49 -19.55
C ASP A 15 -8.78 35.98 -19.02
N ALA A 16 -9.14 37.22 -19.32
CA ALA A 16 -10.42 37.82 -18.92
C ALA A 16 -11.64 37.10 -19.54
N ASN A 17 -11.43 36.33 -20.62
CA ASN A 17 -12.48 35.55 -21.25
C ASN A 17 -12.63 34.13 -20.66
N ALA A 18 -11.70 33.69 -19.81
CA ALA A 18 -11.75 32.39 -19.14
C ALA A 18 -12.66 32.46 -17.92
N VAL A 19 -13.96 32.65 -18.17
CA VAL A 19 -15.00 32.79 -17.15
C VAL A 19 -16.10 31.74 -17.33
N ASP A 20 -16.82 31.45 -16.26
CA ASP A 20 -18.04 30.63 -16.32
C ASP A 20 -19.24 31.43 -16.87
N ASN A 21 -20.42 30.79 -16.91
CA ASN A 21 -21.65 31.39 -17.40
C ASN A 21 -22.13 32.60 -16.56
N GLU A 22 -21.62 32.75 -15.32
CA GLU A 22 -21.92 33.87 -14.41
C GLU A 22 -20.83 34.95 -14.48
N GLY A 23 -19.82 34.80 -15.34
CA GLY A 23 -18.70 35.72 -15.47
C GLY A 23 -17.62 35.56 -14.39
N GLN A 24 -17.63 34.46 -13.62
CA GLN A 24 -16.62 34.21 -12.60
C GLN A 24 -15.36 33.56 -13.22
N PRO A 25 -14.14 33.99 -12.86
CA PRO A 25 -12.90 33.42 -13.40
C PRO A 25 -12.75 31.92 -13.13
N LEU A 26 -12.36 31.17 -14.16
CA LEU A 26 -12.06 29.75 -14.06
C LEU A 26 -10.59 29.51 -13.65
N PRO A 27 -10.28 28.43 -12.89
CA PRO A 27 -8.90 28.07 -12.59
C PRO A 27 -8.10 27.72 -13.84
N THR A 28 -6.80 28.07 -13.85
CA THR A 28 -5.89 27.65 -14.92
C THR A 28 -5.77 26.13 -14.98
N LEU A 29 -6.06 25.54 -16.15
CA LEU A 29 -5.93 24.12 -16.42
C LEU A 29 -4.83 23.88 -17.45
N VAL A 30 -3.86 23.03 -17.10
CA VAL A 30 -2.70 22.75 -17.94
C VAL A 30 -2.59 21.25 -18.20
N TYR A 31 -2.46 20.89 -19.46
CA TYR A 31 -2.17 19.53 -19.89
C TYR A 31 -0.68 19.38 -20.20
N LEU A 32 -0.08 18.30 -19.67
CA LEU A 32 1.32 17.98 -19.92
C LEU A 32 1.49 16.48 -20.24
N ALA A 33 1.98 16.19 -21.43
CA ALA A 33 2.62 14.93 -21.78
C ALA A 33 4.13 15.16 -21.95
N ARG A 34 4.92 14.45 -21.14
CA ARG A 34 6.38 14.59 -21.13
C ARG A 34 7.02 13.84 -22.29
N GLU A 35 8.20 14.30 -22.69
CA GLU A 35 9.01 13.57 -23.67
C GLU A 35 9.37 12.17 -23.17
N LYS A 36 9.27 11.16 -24.03
CA LYS A 36 9.78 9.83 -23.73
C LYS A 36 10.63 9.33 -24.90
N ARG A 37 11.87 8.97 -24.59
CA ARG A 37 12.83 8.39 -25.54
C ARG A 37 13.34 7.05 -25.00
N PRO A 38 13.57 6.03 -25.85
CA PRO A 38 14.03 4.71 -25.40
C PRO A 38 15.34 4.71 -24.61
N GLN A 39 16.22 5.68 -24.85
CA GLN A 39 17.51 5.80 -24.18
C GLN A 39 17.40 6.28 -22.72
N PHE A 40 16.24 6.84 -22.34
CA PHE A 40 16.03 7.48 -21.04
C PHE A 40 15.01 6.69 -20.21
N HIS A 41 15.40 6.34 -18.99
CA HIS A 41 14.45 5.77 -18.04
C HIS A 41 13.47 6.85 -17.59
N HIS A 42 12.16 6.63 -17.75
CA HIS A 42 11.16 7.67 -17.53
C HIS A 42 10.61 7.74 -16.08
N HIS A 43 11.05 6.82 -15.22
CA HIS A 43 10.76 6.77 -13.78
C HIS A 43 9.26 6.81 -13.41
N PHE A 44 8.43 6.16 -14.23
CA PHE A 44 6.98 5.98 -13.99
C PHE A 44 6.27 7.24 -13.46
N LYS A 45 5.60 7.15 -12.30
CA LYS A 45 4.88 8.22 -11.62
C LYS A 45 5.81 9.29 -11.06
N ALA A 46 6.89 8.89 -10.39
CA ALA A 46 7.90 9.81 -9.84
C ALA A 46 8.40 10.83 -10.87
N GLY A 47 8.80 10.35 -12.06
CA GLY A 47 9.28 11.23 -13.13
C GLY A 47 8.17 12.16 -13.64
N ALA A 48 6.92 11.68 -13.68
CA ALA A 48 5.79 12.50 -14.12
C ALA A 48 5.54 13.65 -13.17
N MET A 49 5.52 13.37 -11.87
CA MET A 49 5.37 14.38 -10.84
C MET A 49 6.54 15.35 -10.82
N ASN A 50 7.77 14.88 -10.99
CA ASN A 50 8.96 15.75 -11.03
C ASN A 50 8.91 16.77 -12.16
N ALA A 51 8.52 16.36 -13.38
CA ALA A 51 8.35 17.33 -14.45
C ALA A 51 7.19 18.30 -14.19
N MET A 52 6.08 17.86 -13.59
CA MET A 52 4.97 18.75 -13.20
C MET A 52 5.40 19.77 -12.15
N ILE A 53 6.24 19.37 -11.18
CA ILE A 53 6.79 20.30 -10.17
C ILE A 53 7.65 21.37 -10.85
N ARG A 54 8.50 20.99 -11.82
CA ARG A 54 9.31 21.94 -12.59
C ARG A 54 8.48 22.86 -13.47
N VAL A 55 7.58 22.29 -14.26
CA VAL A 55 6.73 23.07 -15.19
C VAL A 55 5.84 24.04 -14.42
N SER A 56 5.24 23.61 -13.31
CA SER A 56 4.41 24.49 -12.47
C SER A 56 5.17 25.67 -11.86
N SER A 57 6.50 25.61 -11.71
CA SER A 57 7.29 26.75 -11.21
C SER A 57 7.35 27.92 -12.21
N ARG A 58 7.10 27.66 -13.50
CA ARG A 58 7.02 28.67 -14.56
C ARG A 58 5.60 29.11 -14.88
N ILE A 59 4.58 28.54 -14.23
CA ILE A 59 3.18 28.87 -14.47
C ILE A 59 2.61 29.63 -13.28
N SER A 60 2.45 28.95 -12.14
CA SER A 60 1.87 29.52 -10.93
C SER A 60 2.89 29.70 -9.80
N ASN A 61 3.97 28.91 -9.83
CA ASN A 61 4.97 28.83 -8.76
C ASN A 61 4.37 28.68 -7.35
N SER A 62 3.23 27.98 -7.23
CA SER A 62 2.51 27.83 -5.97
C SER A 62 3.37 27.22 -4.86
N PRO A 63 3.41 27.77 -3.63
CA PRO A 63 4.22 27.26 -2.53
C PRO A 63 3.65 25.97 -1.93
N VAL A 64 2.39 25.64 -2.24
CA VAL A 64 1.76 24.38 -1.86
C VAL A 64 1.38 23.60 -3.11
N ILE A 65 1.65 22.29 -3.09
CA ILE A 65 1.36 21.34 -4.17
C ILE A 65 0.52 20.22 -3.58
N LEU A 66 -0.69 20.04 -4.12
CA LEU A 66 -1.52 18.87 -3.86
C LEU A 66 -1.26 17.81 -4.94
N ASN A 67 -1.05 16.56 -4.53
CA ASN A 67 -1.06 15.42 -5.45
C ASN A 67 -2.29 14.52 -5.21
N VAL A 68 -2.89 14.08 -6.31
CA VAL A 68 -4.05 13.17 -6.31
C VAL A 68 -3.88 12.16 -7.45
N ASP A 69 -4.11 10.89 -7.16
CA ASP A 69 -4.10 9.83 -8.17
C ASP A 69 -5.35 9.88 -9.07
N CYS A 70 -5.26 9.32 -10.28
CA CYS A 70 -6.36 9.37 -11.25
C CYS A 70 -7.61 8.58 -10.84
N ASP A 71 -7.46 7.61 -9.94
CA ASP A 71 -8.56 6.85 -9.35
C ASP A 71 -9.07 7.46 -8.04
N MET A 72 -8.62 8.67 -7.70
CA MET A 72 -9.04 9.43 -6.51
C MET A 72 -9.64 10.77 -6.96
N TYR A 73 -10.66 11.24 -6.25
CA TYR A 73 -11.27 12.54 -6.46
C TYR A 73 -11.45 13.28 -5.13
N SER A 74 -11.52 14.61 -5.18
CA SER A 74 -11.82 15.44 -4.01
C SER A 74 -13.30 15.33 -3.67
N SER A 75 -13.60 14.86 -2.47
CA SER A 75 -14.96 14.68 -1.95
C SER A 75 -15.38 15.77 -0.96
N ASN A 76 -14.45 16.63 -0.56
CA ASN A 76 -14.69 17.77 0.32
C ASN A 76 -13.97 19.02 -0.19
N SER A 77 -14.73 20.07 -0.50
CA SER A 77 -14.20 21.37 -0.95
C SER A 77 -13.37 22.08 0.11
N ASP A 78 -13.52 21.72 1.38
CA ASP A 78 -12.81 22.35 2.49
C ASP A 78 -11.37 21.83 2.66
N SER A 79 -10.98 20.73 1.99
CA SER A 79 -9.67 20.09 2.21
C SER A 79 -8.48 21.01 1.95
N VAL A 80 -8.60 21.96 1.02
CA VAL A 80 -7.55 22.97 0.78
C VAL A 80 -7.43 23.92 1.97
N ARG A 81 -8.57 24.42 2.48
CA ARG A 81 -8.61 25.30 3.66
C ARG A 81 -8.05 24.59 4.88
N ASP A 82 -8.48 23.36 5.12
CA ASP A 82 -8.05 22.56 6.27
C ASP A 82 -6.54 22.30 6.25
N ALA A 83 -5.98 21.95 5.08
CA ALA A 83 -4.53 21.77 4.94
C ALA A 83 -3.75 23.07 5.19
N LEU A 84 -4.27 24.21 4.72
CA LEU A 84 -3.64 25.51 4.93
C LEU A 84 -3.65 25.94 6.40
N CYS A 85 -4.67 25.57 7.19
CA CYS A 85 -4.67 25.84 8.64
C CYS A 85 -3.41 25.31 9.32
N PHE A 86 -2.96 24.10 8.97
CA PHE A 86 -1.73 23.53 9.53
C PHE A 86 -0.46 24.17 8.98
N LEU A 87 -0.42 24.42 7.67
CA LEU A 87 0.77 24.99 7.03
C LEU A 87 0.98 26.47 7.39
N MET A 88 -0.08 27.21 7.66
CA MET A 88 -0.06 28.63 7.98
C MET A 88 -0.10 28.92 9.49
N ASP A 89 -0.10 27.89 10.33
CA ASP A 89 -0.03 28.04 11.79
C ASP A 89 1.21 28.85 12.19
N GLU A 90 1.02 29.90 13.00
CA GLU A 90 2.08 30.87 13.31
C GLU A 90 3.17 30.31 14.23
N GLU A 91 2.85 29.28 15.01
CA GLU A 91 3.76 28.69 15.99
C GLU A 91 4.54 27.51 15.42
N ASN A 92 3.82 26.58 14.78
CA ASN A 92 4.35 25.28 14.36
C ASN A 92 4.26 25.05 12.86
N GLY A 93 3.57 25.90 12.09
CA GLY A 93 3.37 25.69 10.66
C GLY A 93 4.68 25.60 9.88
N ASP A 94 5.69 26.38 10.26
CA ASP A 94 7.00 26.47 9.61
C ASP A 94 7.78 25.14 9.58
N GLU A 95 7.53 24.20 10.50
CA GLU A 95 8.17 22.87 10.50
C GLU A 95 7.39 21.80 9.73
N ILE A 96 6.14 22.08 9.34
CA ILE A 96 5.28 21.11 8.64
C ILE A 96 5.63 21.10 7.15
N GLY A 97 6.24 20.01 6.70
CA GLY A 97 6.62 19.81 5.31
C GLY A 97 5.47 19.36 4.41
N PHE A 98 4.53 18.59 4.96
CA PHE A 98 3.32 18.16 4.26
C PHE A 98 2.17 17.76 5.19
N VAL A 99 0.94 17.81 4.69
CA VAL A 99 -0.28 17.35 5.36
C VAL A 99 -0.87 16.19 4.57
N GLN A 100 -0.95 15.02 5.19
CA GLN A 100 -1.46 13.78 4.60
C GLN A 100 -2.91 13.54 5.02
N PHE A 101 -3.80 13.36 4.05
CA PHE A 101 -5.17 12.91 4.29
C PHE A 101 -5.26 11.38 4.21
N PRO A 102 -6.24 10.74 4.86
CA PRO A 102 -6.51 9.32 4.69
C PRO A 102 -6.76 8.96 3.23
N GLN A 103 -6.26 7.80 2.80
CA GLN A 103 -6.73 7.17 1.57
C GLN A 103 -8.05 6.45 1.86
N CYS A 104 -9.15 6.90 1.28
CA CYS A 104 -10.48 6.32 1.45
C CYS A 104 -11.06 5.88 0.10
N PHE A 105 -11.98 4.92 0.12
CA PHE A 105 -12.54 4.33 -1.08
C PHE A 105 -14.07 4.30 -1.05
N ASP A 106 -14.72 4.52 -2.20
CA ASP A 106 -16.18 4.60 -2.34
C ASP A 106 -16.84 3.23 -2.55
N ASN A 107 -16.13 2.31 -3.19
CA ASN A 107 -16.65 1.01 -3.61
C ASN A 107 -16.47 -0.11 -2.57
N ILE A 108 -16.06 0.20 -1.34
CA ILE A 108 -15.84 -0.83 -0.30
C ILE A 108 -17.18 -1.49 0.10
N THR A 109 -17.23 -2.82 0.00
CA THR A 109 -18.40 -3.58 0.45
C THR A 109 -18.51 -3.60 1.97
N LYS A 110 -19.71 -3.93 2.47
CA LYS A 110 -20.01 -3.95 3.92
C LYS A 110 -18.99 -4.75 4.75
N ASN A 111 -18.51 -5.87 4.24
CA ASN A 111 -17.56 -6.73 4.94
C ASN A 111 -16.18 -6.76 4.25
N ASP A 112 -15.87 -5.77 3.40
CA ASP A 112 -14.56 -5.53 2.78
C ASP A 112 -13.82 -6.83 2.42
N LEU A 113 -14.31 -7.54 1.40
CA LEU A 113 -13.87 -8.89 1.05
C LEU A 113 -12.34 -9.05 0.93
N TYR A 114 -11.66 -7.98 0.53
CA TYR A 114 -10.22 -7.96 0.27
C TYR A 114 -9.39 -7.15 1.27
N GLY A 115 -10.01 -6.64 2.34
CA GLY A 115 -9.32 -5.81 3.34
C GLY A 115 -8.61 -4.61 2.69
N SER A 116 -9.34 -3.90 1.82
CA SER A 116 -8.83 -2.77 1.04
C SER A 116 -9.06 -1.43 1.73
N SER A 117 -9.97 -1.36 2.70
CA SER A 117 -10.24 -0.14 3.47
C SER A 117 -9.05 0.30 4.31
N LEU A 118 -8.18 -0.64 4.72
CA LEU A 118 -7.05 -0.41 5.62
C LEU A 118 -7.48 0.34 6.90
N ASN A 119 -8.70 0.08 7.39
CA ASN A 119 -9.33 0.85 8.46
C ASN A 119 -8.44 1.03 9.69
N VAL A 120 -7.84 -0.04 10.22
CA VAL A 120 -6.97 0.05 11.41
C VAL A 120 -5.72 0.90 11.12
N ILE A 121 -5.13 0.76 9.93
CA ILE A 121 -3.97 1.56 9.52
C ILE A 121 -4.36 3.06 9.49
N MET A 122 -5.47 3.40 8.84
CA MET A 122 -5.91 4.79 8.65
C MET A 122 -6.49 5.41 9.92
N GLN A 123 -7.12 4.63 10.81
CA GLN A 123 -7.78 5.15 12.02
C GLN A 123 -6.92 5.04 13.29
N VAL A 124 -5.89 4.20 13.30
CA VAL A 124 -5.06 3.97 14.49
C VAL A 124 -3.58 4.15 14.19
N GLU A 125 -3.01 3.36 13.27
CA GLU A 125 -1.55 3.33 13.08
C GLU A 125 -0.99 4.68 12.61
N ILE A 126 -1.58 5.27 11.57
CA ILE A 126 -1.11 6.55 11.01
C ILE A 126 -1.34 7.71 11.98
N HIS A 127 -2.45 7.70 12.73
CA HIS A 127 -2.67 8.63 13.84
C HIS A 127 -1.58 8.52 14.90
N GLY A 128 -1.20 7.30 15.28
CA GLY A 128 -0.10 7.07 16.23
C GLY A 128 1.27 7.53 15.74
N MET A 129 1.48 7.66 14.42
CA MET A 129 2.70 8.25 13.86
C MET A 129 2.76 9.76 14.01
N ASP A 130 1.61 10.43 14.04
CA ASP A 130 1.52 11.89 14.03
C ASP A 130 2.21 12.51 15.26
N ASP A 131 2.04 11.87 16.42
CA ASP A 131 2.69 12.21 17.69
C ASP A 131 4.23 12.07 17.67
N ASN A 132 4.78 11.38 16.67
CA ASN A 132 6.21 11.04 16.61
C ASN A 132 6.98 11.83 15.54
N GLY A 133 6.34 12.81 14.89
CA GLY A 133 6.94 13.62 13.83
C GLY A 133 6.15 13.63 12.53
N GLY A 134 5.05 12.89 12.48
CA GLY A 134 4.10 12.91 11.37
C GLY A 134 4.03 11.61 10.57
N PRO A 135 2.94 11.38 9.83
CA PRO A 135 2.77 10.21 8.99
C PRO A 135 3.72 10.20 7.80
N GLY A 136 3.95 9.02 7.23
CA GLY A 136 4.58 8.90 5.92
C GLY A 136 3.72 9.49 4.80
N TYR A 137 4.34 9.81 3.66
CA TYR A 137 3.62 10.17 2.44
C TYR A 137 3.13 8.89 1.73
N ILE A 138 1.82 8.76 1.53
CA ILE A 138 1.17 7.53 1.00
C ILE A 138 0.66 7.68 -0.44
N GLY A 139 1.20 8.63 -1.21
CA GLY A 139 1.08 8.67 -2.67
C GLY A 139 -0.11 9.45 -3.24
N THR A 140 -1.10 9.84 -2.43
CA THR A 140 -2.28 10.61 -2.86
C THR A 140 -2.86 11.44 -1.70
N GLY A 141 -3.65 12.46 -2.01
CA GLY A 141 -4.34 13.28 -1.01
C GLY A 141 -3.40 14.01 -0.05
N CYS A 142 -2.23 14.43 -0.55
CA CYS A 142 -1.18 15.02 0.27
C CYS A 142 -0.84 16.43 -0.21
N PHE A 143 -0.85 17.39 0.72
CA PHE A 143 -0.49 18.77 0.48
C PHE A 143 0.96 18.99 0.91
N HIS A 144 1.86 19.14 -0.05
CA HIS A 144 3.28 19.38 0.19
C HIS A 144 3.62 20.87 0.10
N ARG A 145 4.50 21.35 0.98
CA ARG A 145 5.26 22.57 0.68
C ARG A 145 6.17 22.30 -0.53
N ARG A 146 6.17 23.19 -1.53
CA ARG A 146 7.03 23.08 -2.71
C ARG A 146 8.50 22.96 -2.32
N GLU A 147 8.94 23.70 -1.30
CA GLU A 147 10.35 23.70 -0.88
C GLU A 147 10.85 22.35 -0.38
N THR A 148 9.99 21.53 0.23
CA THR A 148 10.38 20.18 0.67
C THR A 148 10.63 19.27 -0.51
N LEU A 149 9.75 19.36 -1.52
CA LEU A 149 9.94 18.69 -2.81
C LEU A 149 11.15 19.26 -3.57
N CYS A 150 11.49 20.54 -3.41
CA CYS A 150 12.72 21.11 -3.96
C CYS A 150 13.99 20.77 -3.14
N GLY A 151 13.92 19.89 -2.14
CA GLY A 151 15.10 19.42 -1.41
C GLY A 151 15.56 20.33 -0.27
N ARG A 152 14.78 21.36 0.11
CA ARG A 152 15.14 22.24 1.23
C ARG A 152 15.24 21.44 2.52
N LYS A 153 16.29 21.69 3.30
CA LYS A 153 16.44 21.19 4.67
C LYS A 153 15.79 22.15 5.65
N TYR A 154 15.04 21.61 6.61
CA TYR A 154 14.50 22.40 7.70
C TYR A 154 15.59 22.66 8.74
N LYS A 155 15.65 23.88 9.26
CA LYS A 155 16.47 24.23 10.42
C LYS A 155 15.53 24.75 11.49
N ARG A 156 15.60 24.18 12.70
CA ARG A 156 14.71 24.57 13.80
C ARG A 156 14.76 26.09 14.03
N GLY A 157 13.59 26.73 14.07
CA GLY A 157 13.44 28.18 14.23
C GLY A 157 13.62 28.99 12.94
N SER A 158 13.88 28.35 11.79
CA SER A 158 13.85 29.03 10.51
C SER A 158 12.41 29.28 10.09
N LYS A 159 12.06 30.54 9.83
CA LYS A 159 10.75 30.88 9.28
C LYS A 159 10.68 30.55 7.79
N SER A 160 9.55 30.02 7.34
CA SER A 160 9.30 29.81 5.91
C SER A 160 8.70 31.09 5.32
N GLU A 161 9.52 31.83 4.58
CA GLU A 161 9.03 32.97 3.79
C GLU A 161 8.21 32.52 2.57
N SER A 162 8.19 31.22 2.25
CA SER A 162 7.58 30.69 1.02
C SER A 162 6.05 30.80 0.97
N LEU A 163 5.37 30.80 2.12
CA LEU A 163 3.92 30.99 2.19
C LEU A 163 3.49 32.46 2.15
N ARG A 164 4.43 33.40 2.31
CA ARG A 164 4.19 34.82 2.08
C ARG A 164 4.19 35.05 0.58
N TRP A 165 3.06 34.74 -0.05
CA TRP A 165 2.89 34.93 -1.47
C TRP A 165 2.99 36.41 -1.81
N ASP A 166 4.07 36.82 -2.48
CA ASP A 166 4.18 38.17 -3.01
C ASP A 166 3.36 38.28 -4.30
N HIS A 167 2.28 39.05 -4.26
CA HIS A 167 1.41 39.29 -5.41
C HIS A 167 2.16 39.92 -6.60
N HIS A 168 3.34 40.53 -6.36
CA HIS A 168 4.15 41.17 -7.39
C HIS A 168 4.94 40.19 -8.30
N LEU A 169 4.98 38.89 -7.97
CA LEU A 169 5.68 37.86 -8.77
C LEU A 169 4.78 37.13 -9.79
N ARG A 170 3.57 37.62 -10.06
CA ARG A 170 2.69 37.02 -11.08
C ARG A 170 3.39 37.00 -12.43
N ILE A 171 3.57 35.80 -12.97
CA ILE A 171 4.16 35.61 -14.30
C ILE A 171 3.17 36.18 -15.33
N GLN A 172 3.55 37.33 -15.91
CA GLN A 172 2.75 38.07 -16.90
C GLN A 172 2.97 37.55 -18.34
N ASP A 173 3.81 36.54 -18.51
CA ASP A 173 4.08 35.93 -19.81
C ASP A 173 2.77 35.39 -20.41
N SER A 174 2.57 35.66 -21.72
CA SER A 174 1.43 35.14 -22.47
C SER A 174 1.45 33.61 -22.50
N ALA A 175 0.29 32.98 -22.71
CA ALA A 175 0.18 31.53 -22.79
C ALA A 175 1.21 30.92 -23.78
N SER A 176 1.33 31.49 -24.98
CA SER A 176 2.31 31.04 -25.99
C SER A 176 3.77 31.05 -25.51
N VAL A 177 4.18 32.10 -24.78
CA VAL A 177 5.55 32.22 -24.24
C VAL A 177 5.76 31.21 -23.11
N LEU A 178 4.76 30.99 -22.27
CA LEU A 178 4.82 29.93 -21.25
C LEU A 178 4.93 28.55 -21.88
N GLU A 179 4.18 28.27 -22.95
CA GLU A 179 4.25 26.99 -23.63
C GLU A 179 5.63 26.71 -24.21
N GLU A 180 6.29 27.72 -24.80
CA GLU A 180 7.65 27.58 -25.31
C GLU A 180 8.68 27.41 -24.18
N THR A 181 8.58 28.21 -23.12
CA THR A 181 9.56 28.18 -22.01
C THR A 181 9.39 26.96 -21.09
N CYS A 182 8.21 26.34 -21.03
CA CYS A 182 7.96 25.13 -20.23
C CYS A 182 8.40 23.84 -20.94
N LYS A 183 8.44 23.80 -22.28
CA LYS A 183 8.82 22.59 -23.03
C LYS A 183 10.18 22.02 -22.59
N PRO A 184 11.27 22.80 -22.44
CA PRO A 184 12.56 22.27 -21.98
C PRO A 184 12.49 21.59 -20.60
N LEU A 185 11.63 22.08 -19.68
CA LEU A 185 11.50 21.55 -18.32
C LEU A 185 10.89 20.14 -18.28
N ALA A 186 10.14 19.77 -19.32
CA ALA A 186 9.50 18.47 -19.48
C ALA A 186 10.28 17.51 -20.40
N SER A 187 11.47 17.90 -20.87
CA SER A 187 12.32 17.04 -21.70
C SER A 187 12.87 15.86 -20.91
N CYS A 188 13.05 14.72 -21.58
CA CYS A 188 13.62 13.52 -20.98
C CYS A 188 15.09 13.70 -20.59
N GLY A 189 15.81 14.63 -21.22
CA GLY A 189 17.20 14.95 -20.90
C GLY A 189 17.38 15.96 -19.76
N TYR A 190 16.31 16.61 -19.29
CA TYR A 190 16.42 17.67 -18.29
C TYR A 190 17.10 17.22 -17.00
N GLU A 191 16.90 15.96 -16.63
CA GLU A 191 17.32 15.43 -15.33
C GLU A 191 18.76 14.90 -15.34
N GLU A 192 19.40 14.83 -16.51
CA GLU A 192 20.81 14.43 -16.64
C GLU A 192 21.72 15.37 -15.86
N ASN A 193 22.59 14.80 -15.02
CA ASN A 193 23.53 15.54 -14.17
C ASN A 193 22.87 16.53 -13.20
N THR A 194 21.60 16.32 -12.86
CA THR A 194 20.89 17.09 -11.82
C THR A 194 20.64 16.26 -10.57
N GLU A 195 20.13 16.92 -9.53
CA GLU A 195 19.66 16.32 -8.28
C GLU A 195 18.19 15.82 -8.34
N TRP A 196 17.48 16.02 -9.46
CA TRP A 196 16.10 15.54 -9.62
C TRP A 196 16.03 14.02 -9.57
N GLY A 197 15.09 13.51 -8.77
CA GLY A 197 14.94 12.09 -8.49
C GLY A 197 15.96 11.52 -7.49
N LYS A 198 17.04 12.25 -7.20
CA LYS A 198 18.07 11.86 -6.22
C LYS A 198 17.87 12.57 -4.91
N GLU A 199 17.94 13.89 -4.90
CA GLU A 199 17.73 14.76 -3.73
C GLU A 199 16.60 15.77 -3.90
N MET A 200 16.11 15.99 -5.12
CA MET A 200 14.96 16.85 -5.40
C MET A 200 13.83 16.05 -6.04
N GLY A 201 12.61 16.52 -5.86
CA GLY A 201 11.39 15.87 -6.29
C GLY A 201 11.09 14.58 -5.54
N LEU A 202 10.21 13.79 -6.14
CA LEU A 202 9.96 12.41 -5.75
C LEU A 202 11.19 11.56 -6.08
N LYS A 203 11.59 10.72 -5.12
CA LYS A 203 12.79 9.88 -5.18
C LYS A 203 12.63 8.75 -6.21
N TYR A 204 13.68 8.45 -6.95
CA TYR A 204 13.69 7.38 -7.95
C TYR A 204 14.22 6.06 -7.40
N GLY A 205 13.94 4.97 -8.13
CA GLY A 205 14.58 3.67 -7.89
C GLY A 205 13.87 2.77 -6.88
N CYS A 206 12.71 3.18 -6.37
CA CYS A 206 11.89 2.39 -5.44
C CYS A 206 10.44 2.25 -5.98
N PRO A 207 9.80 1.07 -5.91
CA PRO A 207 8.38 0.88 -6.27
C PRO A 207 7.36 1.64 -5.41
N VAL A 208 7.78 2.09 -4.23
CA VAL A 208 7.04 2.94 -3.29
C VAL A 208 7.80 4.27 -3.13
N GLU A 209 7.91 5.01 -4.24
CA GLU A 209 8.61 6.29 -4.27
C GLU A 209 8.02 7.31 -3.30
N ASP A 210 6.73 7.17 -3.01
CA ASP A 210 5.97 8.01 -2.09
C ASP A 210 6.50 7.88 -0.67
N VAL A 211 6.54 6.65 -0.14
CA VAL A 211 7.09 6.35 1.19
C VAL A 211 8.54 6.81 1.29
N LEU A 212 9.36 6.52 0.27
CA LEU A 212 10.76 6.95 0.25
C LEU A 212 10.91 8.48 0.22
N THR A 213 10.04 9.19 -0.51
CA THR A 213 10.05 10.65 -0.58
C THR A 213 9.64 11.27 0.74
N GLY A 214 8.58 10.76 1.39
CA GLY A 214 8.15 11.20 2.72
C GLY A 214 9.25 11.00 3.76
N LEU A 215 9.87 9.82 3.77
CA LEU A 215 10.99 9.51 4.67
C LEU A 215 12.19 10.44 4.43
N ALA A 216 12.53 10.73 3.18
CA ALA A 216 13.60 11.66 2.85
C ALA A 216 13.29 13.11 3.27
N ILE A 217 12.02 13.53 3.24
CA ILE A 217 11.58 14.81 3.77
C ILE A 217 11.78 14.84 5.30
N HIS A 218 11.41 13.77 6.00
CA HIS A 218 11.64 13.66 7.45
C HIS A 218 13.12 13.67 7.81
N PHE A 219 13.99 12.97 7.08
CA PHE A 219 15.44 13.01 7.28
C PHE A 219 16.06 14.41 7.11
N ARG A 220 15.34 15.32 6.43
CA ARG A 220 15.73 16.73 6.28
C ARG A 220 15.22 17.62 7.41
N GLY A 221 14.65 17.04 8.46
CA GLY A 221 14.19 17.72 9.67
C GLY A 221 12.74 18.21 9.60
N TRP A 222 12.03 17.99 8.50
CA TRP A 222 10.62 18.38 8.40
C TRP A 222 9.73 17.41 9.17
N ARG A 223 8.62 17.94 9.69
CA ARG A 223 7.50 17.14 10.22
C ARG A 223 6.40 17.00 9.17
N SER A 224 5.46 16.10 9.40
CA SER A 224 4.20 16.06 8.67
C SER A 224 3.03 16.02 9.63
N ILE A 225 1.83 16.24 9.10
CA ILE A 225 0.57 16.14 9.83
C ILE A 225 -0.30 15.08 9.18
N TYR A 226 -0.96 14.26 9.99
CA TYR A 226 -2.08 13.43 9.56
C TYR A 226 -3.40 14.12 9.87
N PHE A 227 -4.21 14.39 8.85
CA PHE A 227 -5.52 15.02 9.04
C PHE A 227 -6.66 14.16 8.52
N ASN A 228 -7.46 13.61 9.44
CA ASN A 228 -8.61 12.74 9.15
C ASN A 228 -9.93 13.46 9.52
N PRO A 229 -10.48 14.27 8.60
CA PRO A 229 -11.75 14.97 8.84
C PRO A 229 -12.94 14.01 8.86
N GLU A 230 -14.02 14.42 9.53
CA GLU A 230 -15.29 13.67 9.56
C GLU A 230 -15.82 13.42 8.15
N ARG A 231 -15.93 14.47 7.33
CA ARG A 231 -16.16 14.34 5.88
C ARG A 231 -14.84 14.06 5.19
N LYS A 232 -14.72 12.86 4.61
CA LYS A 232 -13.52 12.42 3.88
C LYS A 232 -13.13 13.44 2.82
N GLY A 233 -11.85 13.79 2.79
CA GLY A 233 -11.29 14.79 1.86
C GLY A 233 -11.15 14.26 0.44
N PHE A 234 -10.73 12.99 0.33
CA PHE A 234 -10.51 12.31 -0.95
C PHE A 234 -11.09 10.90 -0.89
N LEU A 235 -11.73 10.50 -1.99
CA LEU A 235 -12.29 9.16 -2.19
C LEU A 235 -11.75 8.60 -3.50
N GLY A 236 -11.53 7.29 -3.56
CA GLY A 236 -11.16 6.61 -4.80
C GLY A 236 -11.68 5.19 -4.89
N VAL A 237 -11.09 4.41 -5.80
CA VAL A 237 -11.60 3.07 -6.13
C VAL A 237 -10.62 1.98 -5.68
N ALA A 238 -11.10 1.09 -4.81
CA ALA A 238 -10.37 -0.08 -4.35
C ALA A 238 -10.38 -1.21 -5.40
N PRO A 239 -9.38 -2.11 -5.42
CA PRO A 239 -9.37 -3.28 -6.29
C PRO A 239 -10.57 -4.19 -6.02
N THR A 240 -11.20 -4.68 -7.10
CA THR A 240 -12.40 -5.54 -7.02
C THR A 240 -12.12 -7.01 -7.30
N ALA A 241 -10.85 -7.40 -7.47
CA ALA A 241 -10.43 -8.78 -7.67
C ALA A 241 -9.23 -9.16 -6.79
N LEU A 242 -9.22 -10.40 -6.30
CA LEU A 242 -8.18 -10.89 -5.36
C LEU A 242 -6.77 -10.72 -5.93
N LEU A 243 -6.56 -11.09 -7.20
CA LEU A 243 -5.23 -10.99 -7.81
C LEU A 243 -4.73 -9.55 -7.86
N GLN A 244 -5.61 -8.58 -8.15
CA GLN A 244 -5.24 -7.16 -8.18
C GLN A 244 -4.79 -6.70 -6.79
N SER A 245 -5.54 -7.06 -5.73
CA SER A 245 -5.17 -6.76 -4.34
C SER A 245 -3.83 -7.40 -3.96
N LEU A 246 -3.59 -8.66 -4.33
CA LEU A 246 -2.33 -9.35 -4.01
C LEU A 246 -1.12 -8.77 -4.77
N VAL A 247 -1.29 -8.41 -6.05
CA VAL A 247 -0.23 -7.77 -6.84
C VAL A 247 0.09 -6.37 -6.30
N GLN A 248 -0.93 -5.61 -5.90
CA GLN A 248 -0.73 -4.31 -5.26
C GLN A 248 0.08 -4.45 -3.96
N ASN A 249 -0.31 -5.38 -3.08
CA ASN A 249 0.39 -5.62 -1.82
C ASN A 249 1.81 -6.20 -2.03
N LYS A 250 2.05 -6.92 -3.13
CA LYS A 250 3.43 -7.35 -3.50
C LYS A 250 4.27 -6.11 -3.79
N ARG A 251 3.78 -5.18 -4.60
CA ARG A 251 4.52 -3.95 -4.95
C ARG A 251 4.87 -3.14 -3.69
N TRP A 252 3.91 -2.99 -2.77
CA TRP A 252 4.13 -2.29 -1.50
C TRP A 252 5.21 -2.98 -0.67
N SER A 253 4.98 -4.24 -0.29
CA SER A 253 5.94 -5.00 0.53
C SER A 253 7.33 -5.15 -0.10
N GLU A 254 7.43 -5.28 -1.42
CA GLU A 254 8.71 -5.27 -2.14
C GLU A 254 9.43 -3.93 -1.98
N GLY A 255 8.74 -2.82 -2.26
CA GLY A 255 9.35 -1.49 -2.18
C GLY A 255 9.71 -1.10 -0.75
N ASP A 256 8.83 -1.39 0.21
CA ASP A 256 9.03 -1.16 1.63
C ASP A 256 10.27 -1.90 2.15
N PHE A 257 10.40 -3.19 1.82
CA PHE A 257 11.59 -3.94 2.21
C PHE A 257 12.84 -3.49 1.46
N GLN A 258 12.70 -3.02 0.21
CA GLN A 258 13.81 -2.40 -0.53
C GLN A 258 14.32 -1.15 0.19
N ILE A 259 13.45 -0.30 0.73
CA ILE A 259 13.86 0.87 1.55
C ILE A 259 14.63 0.39 2.77
N PHE A 260 14.10 -0.61 3.50
CA PHE A 260 14.76 -1.16 4.70
C PHE A 260 16.19 -1.65 4.43
N LEU A 261 16.41 -2.32 3.30
CA LEU A 261 17.69 -2.87 2.90
C LEU A 261 18.65 -1.84 2.26
N SER A 262 18.17 -0.63 2.00
CA SER A 262 18.94 0.41 1.33
C SER A 262 19.65 1.35 2.30
N GLN A 263 20.45 2.27 1.76
CA GLN A 263 21.01 3.39 2.52
C GLN A 263 19.96 4.29 3.19
N TYR A 264 18.68 4.21 2.77
CA TYR A 264 17.57 4.97 3.35
C TYR A 264 16.91 4.28 4.55
N CYS A 265 17.46 3.17 5.05
CA CYS A 265 16.95 2.50 6.24
C CYS A 265 16.75 3.50 7.41
N PRO A 266 15.55 3.60 8.01
CA PRO A 266 15.29 4.53 9.11
C PRO A 266 16.22 4.34 10.31
N LEU A 267 16.65 3.10 10.58
CA LEU A 267 17.54 2.79 11.70
C LEU A 267 18.99 3.21 11.45
N VAL A 268 19.37 3.42 10.19
CA VAL A 268 20.74 3.82 9.80
C VAL A 268 20.78 5.31 9.45
N CYS A 269 20.01 5.72 8.44
CA CYS A 269 20.00 7.11 7.98
C CYS A 269 19.14 8.02 8.86
N GLY A 270 18.13 7.48 9.52
CA GLY A 270 17.30 8.24 10.46
C GLY A 270 17.98 8.48 11.81
N HIS A 271 19.04 7.75 12.15
CA HIS A 271 19.74 7.92 13.41
C HIS A 271 20.33 9.34 13.52
N GLY A 272 19.89 10.09 14.54
CA GLY A 272 20.26 11.49 14.75
C GLY A 272 19.49 12.51 13.88
N ASN A 273 18.77 12.06 12.84
CA ASN A 273 18.00 12.94 11.95
C ASN A 273 16.50 12.96 12.31
N ILE A 274 15.94 11.84 12.76
CA ILE A 274 14.53 11.72 13.19
C ILE A 274 14.40 10.98 14.53
N PRO A 275 13.33 11.20 15.31
CA PRO A 275 13.13 10.52 16.59
C PRO A 275 13.11 9.00 16.46
N LEU A 276 13.66 8.28 17.45
CA LEU A 276 13.69 6.81 17.45
C LEU A 276 12.28 6.22 17.29
N LYS A 277 11.27 6.82 17.93
CA LYS A 277 9.88 6.38 17.80
C LYS A 277 9.41 6.41 16.34
N LEU A 278 9.70 7.50 15.60
CA LEU A 278 9.38 7.59 14.17
C LEU A 278 10.15 6.57 13.33
N GLN A 279 11.43 6.34 13.64
CA GLN A 279 12.22 5.30 12.97
C GLN A 279 11.55 3.93 13.11
N LEU A 280 11.10 3.59 14.33
CA LEU A 280 10.40 2.33 14.60
C LEU A 280 9.03 2.28 13.93
N SER A 281 8.28 3.40 13.88
CA SER A 281 7.00 3.48 13.19
C SER A 281 7.13 3.13 11.70
N TYR A 282 8.13 3.66 11.00
CA TYR A 282 8.40 3.26 9.61
C TYR A 282 8.70 1.77 9.50
N CYS A 283 9.50 1.20 10.41
CA CYS A 283 9.88 -0.22 10.37
C CYS A 283 8.69 -1.19 10.42
N VAL A 284 7.53 -0.78 10.95
CA VAL A 284 6.31 -1.61 10.98
C VAL A 284 5.93 -2.08 9.57
N TRP A 285 5.97 -1.17 8.59
CA TRP A 285 5.62 -1.48 7.20
C TRP A 285 6.84 -1.94 6.38
N LEU A 286 8.01 -1.34 6.63
CA LEU A 286 9.25 -1.73 5.96
C LEU A 286 9.65 -3.20 6.18
N LEU A 287 9.14 -3.83 7.24
CA LEU A 287 9.35 -5.24 7.58
C LEU A 287 8.14 -6.15 7.29
N TRP A 288 7.18 -5.71 6.47
CA TRP A 288 6.09 -6.57 6.01
C TRP A 288 6.60 -7.79 5.26
N ALA A 289 7.51 -7.62 4.28
CA ALA A 289 7.96 -8.74 3.45
C ALA A 289 8.63 -9.87 4.26
N PRO A 290 9.61 -9.61 5.14
CA PRO A 290 10.24 -10.66 5.96
C PRO A 290 9.29 -11.45 6.87
N ASN A 291 8.16 -10.86 7.26
CA ASN A 291 7.15 -11.55 8.07
C ASN A 291 6.55 -12.79 7.36
N CYS A 292 6.71 -12.90 6.04
CA CYS A 292 6.30 -14.08 5.29
C CYS A 292 6.91 -15.38 5.84
N LEU A 293 8.16 -15.35 6.32
CA LEU A 293 8.87 -16.55 6.79
C LEU A 293 8.21 -17.16 8.02
N ALA A 294 7.92 -16.34 9.02
CA ALA A 294 7.21 -16.76 10.22
C ALA A 294 5.79 -17.23 9.86
N SER A 295 5.10 -16.48 9.00
CA SER A 295 3.74 -16.82 8.58
C SER A 295 3.67 -18.17 7.86
N LEU A 296 4.59 -18.43 6.92
CA LEU A 296 4.70 -19.70 6.21
C LEU A 296 4.97 -20.85 7.17
N TYR A 297 5.84 -20.67 8.16
CA TYR A 297 6.08 -21.66 9.20
C TYR A 297 4.79 -22.02 9.93
N TYR A 298 4.06 -21.03 10.45
CA TYR A 298 2.85 -21.27 11.25
C TYR A 298 1.67 -21.85 10.46
N VAL A 299 1.58 -21.61 9.16
CA VAL A 299 0.50 -22.19 8.32
C VAL A 299 0.85 -23.53 7.68
N THR A 300 2.11 -23.99 7.78
CA THR A 300 2.56 -25.26 7.18
C THR A 300 2.99 -26.28 8.23
N ILE A 301 3.93 -25.92 9.11
CA ILE A 301 4.59 -26.85 10.02
C ILE A 301 3.61 -27.46 11.04
N PRO A 302 2.73 -26.68 11.70
CA PRO A 302 1.74 -27.27 12.60
C PRO A 302 0.85 -28.32 11.95
N SER A 303 0.44 -28.11 10.69
CA SER A 303 -0.41 -29.02 9.93
C SER A 303 0.34 -30.28 9.46
N LEU A 304 1.62 -30.17 9.12
CA LEU A 304 2.46 -31.33 8.80
C LEU A 304 2.75 -32.16 10.06
N CYS A 305 3.08 -31.51 11.18
CA CYS A 305 3.26 -32.19 12.47
C CYS A 305 1.96 -32.85 12.93
N LEU A 306 0.82 -32.22 12.70
CA LEU A 306 -0.50 -32.77 12.98
C LEU A 306 -0.75 -34.08 12.21
N LEU A 307 -0.40 -34.15 10.91
CA LEU A 307 -0.47 -35.39 10.11
C LEU A 307 0.39 -36.53 10.67
N ARG A 308 1.55 -36.19 11.25
CA ARG A 308 2.45 -37.17 11.88
C ARG A 308 2.03 -37.57 13.30
N GLY A 309 1.09 -36.86 13.91
CA GLY A 309 0.78 -37.00 15.32
C GLY A 309 1.87 -36.44 16.24
N ILE A 310 2.71 -35.54 15.74
CA ILE A 310 3.72 -34.84 16.54
C ILE A 310 3.06 -33.62 17.19
N SER A 311 3.04 -33.63 18.52
CA SER A 311 2.54 -32.51 19.32
C SER A 311 3.56 -31.38 19.38
N LEU A 312 3.13 -30.16 19.02
CA LEU A 312 3.93 -28.92 19.10
C LEU A 312 3.53 -28.03 20.27
N PHE A 313 2.38 -28.30 20.89
CA PHE A 313 1.82 -27.48 21.94
C PHE A 313 1.63 -28.33 23.21
N PRO A 314 1.55 -27.71 24.39
CA PRO A 314 1.20 -28.43 25.61
C PRO A 314 -0.13 -29.17 25.48
N LYS A 315 -0.36 -30.19 26.31
CA LYS A 315 -1.68 -30.84 26.42
C LYS A 315 -2.73 -29.81 26.82
N ILE A 316 -3.93 -29.86 26.24
CA ILE A 316 -4.94 -28.82 26.48
C ILE A 316 -5.38 -28.75 27.95
N LEU A 317 -5.40 -29.89 28.65
CA LEU A 317 -5.70 -29.95 30.09
C LEU A 317 -4.51 -29.62 31.00
N SER A 318 -3.32 -29.37 30.43
CA SER A 318 -2.14 -28.97 31.21
C SER A 318 -2.21 -27.51 31.62
N GLN A 319 -1.69 -27.17 32.79
CA GLN A 319 -1.54 -25.77 33.21
C GLN A 319 -0.71 -24.93 32.22
N TRP A 320 0.18 -25.58 31.46
CA TRP A 320 1.01 -24.93 30.44
C TRP A 320 0.22 -24.53 29.18
N SER A 321 -1.01 -24.99 28.98
CA SER A 321 -1.86 -24.55 27.85
C SER A 321 -2.49 -23.18 28.09
N PHE A 322 -2.73 -22.79 29.35
CA PHE A 322 -3.45 -21.57 29.70
C PHE A 322 -2.82 -20.30 29.10
N PRO A 323 -1.49 -20.08 29.13
CA PRO A 323 -0.89 -18.91 28.50
C PRO A 323 -1.14 -18.84 26.98
N PHE A 324 -1.14 -19.98 26.28
CA PHE A 324 -1.39 -20.03 24.83
C PHE A 324 -2.86 -19.71 24.52
N ILE A 325 -3.78 -20.31 25.26
CA ILE A 325 -5.22 -20.06 25.11
C ILE A 325 -5.54 -18.60 25.43
N TYR A 326 -5.02 -18.08 26.54
CA TYR A 326 -5.19 -16.69 26.92
C TYR A 326 -4.65 -15.75 25.85
N LEU A 327 -3.42 -15.96 25.38
CA LEU A 327 -2.82 -15.10 24.36
C LEU A 327 -3.62 -15.12 23.06
N PHE A 328 -4.04 -16.31 22.60
CA PHE A 328 -4.86 -16.45 21.40
C PHE A 328 -6.20 -15.73 21.53
N MET A 329 -6.90 -15.94 22.65
CA MET A 329 -8.21 -15.32 22.88
C MET A 329 -8.10 -13.81 23.05
N ALA A 330 -7.14 -13.34 23.85
CA ALA A 330 -6.93 -11.91 24.11
C ALA A 330 -6.53 -11.15 22.84
N THR A 331 -5.60 -11.69 22.04
CA THR A 331 -5.16 -11.04 20.79
C THR A 331 -6.25 -11.06 19.72
N SER A 332 -7.00 -12.15 19.60
CA SER A 332 -8.12 -12.25 18.66
C SER A 332 -9.27 -11.31 19.05
N ALA A 333 -9.61 -11.25 20.35
CA ALA A 333 -10.64 -10.35 20.85
C ALA A 333 -10.23 -8.87 20.71
N TYR A 334 -8.96 -8.54 20.99
CA TYR A 334 -8.44 -7.19 20.80
C TYR A 334 -8.47 -6.79 19.33
N SER A 335 -7.96 -7.63 18.43
CA SER A 335 -7.96 -7.37 16.98
C SER A 335 -9.38 -7.22 16.44
N ALA A 336 -10.32 -8.07 16.86
CA ALA A 336 -11.71 -7.94 16.45
C ALA A 336 -12.36 -6.65 17.00
N GLY A 337 -12.11 -6.34 18.27
CA GLY A 337 -12.62 -5.12 18.92
C GLY A 337 -12.10 -3.85 18.25
N GLU A 338 -10.79 -3.79 17.97
CA GLU A 338 -10.14 -2.68 17.28
C GLU A 338 -10.69 -2.52 15.85
N PHE A 339 -10.84 -3.61 15.11
CA PHE A 339 -11.38 -3.56 13.74
C PHE A 339 -12.83 -3.03 13.72
N ILE A 340 -13.66 -3.46 14.67
CA ILE A 340 -15.05 -2.96 14.80
C ILE A 340 -15.06 -1.50 15.23
N TRP A 341 -14.21 -1.12 16.19
CA TRP A 341 -14.06 0.27 16.62
C TRP A 341 -13.70 1.20 15.44
N CYS A 342 -12.90 0.71 14.51
CA CYS A 342 -12.53 1.42 13.28
C CYS A 342 -13.62 1.38 12.17
N GLY A 343 -14.85 0.98 12.50
CA GLY A 343 -15.99 0.98 11.56
C GLY A 343 -16.17 -0.31 10.75
N GLY A 344 -15.42 -1.37 11.06
CA GLY A 344 -15.58 -2.68 10.43
C GLY A 344 -16.70 -3.53 11.03
N THR A 345 -17.01 -4.66 10.39
CA THR A 345 -17.93 -5.69 10.92
C THR A 345 -17.15 -6.91 11.41
N LEU A 346 -17.77 -7.79 12.22
CA LEU A 346 -17.16 -9.07 12.59
C LEU A 346 -16.85 -9.96 11.38
N HIS A 347 -17.71 -9.95 10.37
CA HIS A 347 -17.47 -10.70 9.14
C HIS A 347 -16.34 -10.05 8.32
N GLY A 348 -16.26 -8.72 8.31
CA GLY A 348 -15.17 -7.97 7.72
C GLY A 348 -13.83 -8.24 8.41
N TRP A 349 -13.83 -8.35 9.74
CA TRP A 349 -12.64 -8.76 10.50
C TRP A 349 -12.18 -10.16 10.09
N TRP A 350 -13.10 -11.11 9.91
CA TRP A 350 -12.76 -12.45 9.41
C TRP A 350 -12.17 -12.41 7.98
N ASN A 351 -12.70 -11.55 7.11
CA ASN A 351 -12.15 -11.31 5.78
C ASN A 351 -10.75 -10.66 5.85
N ASP A 352 -10.54 -9.73 6.79
CA ASP A 352 -9.24 -9.11 7.04
C ASP A 352 -8.21 -10.14 7.55
N GLN A 353 -8.58 -11.02 8.48
CA GLN A 353 -7.72 -12.14 8.90
C GLN A 353 -7.36 -13.06 7.72
N ARG A 354 -8.31 -13.31 6.82
CA ARG A 354 -8.04 -14.08 5.59
C ARG A 354 -7.00 -13.40 4.72
N MET A 355 -7.22 -12.12 4.45
CA MET A 355 -6.33 -11.33 3.60
C MET A 355 -4.96 -11.11 4.24
N TRP A 356 -4.89 -11.03 5.56
CA TRP A 356 -3.64 -11.03 6.33
C TRP A 356 -2.81 -12.29 6.04
N VAL A 357 -3.42 -13.48 6.09
CA VAL A 357 -2.73 -14.73 5.73
C VAL A 357 -2.33 -14.73 4.24
N TYR A 358 -3.23 -14.26 3.37
CA TYR A 358 -3.00 -14.33 1.92
C TYR A 358 -1.87 -13.43 1.48
N LYS A 359 -1.86 -12.17 1.93
CA LYS A 359 -0.79 -11.20 1.67
C LYS A 359 0.56 -11.75 2.16
N ARG A 360 0.61 -12.30 3.37
CA ARG A 360 1.87 -12.79 3.99
C ARG A 360 2.43 -14.04 3.32
N THR A 361 1.58 -14.97 2.93
CA THR A 361 2.02 -16.24 2.30
C THR A 361 2.30 -16.08 0.81
N THR A 362 1.85 -15.00 0.17
CA THR A 362 2.05 -14.75 -1.26
C THR A 362 2.74 -13.42 -1.55
N SER A 363 2.03 -12.30 -1.50
CA SER A 363 2.55 -10.96 -1.83
C SER A 363 3.89 -10.67 -1.15
N TYR A 364 3.96 -10.91 0.16
CA TYR A 364 5.14 -10.63 0.98
C TYR A 364 6.26 -11.62 0.70
N LEU A 365 5.93 -12.90 0.45
CA LEU A 365 6.90 -13.90 0.03
C LEU A 365 7.55 -13.51 -1.30
N PHE A 366 6.75 -13.13 -2.31
CA PHE A 366 7.28 -12.68 -3.59
C PHE A 366 8.09 -11.39 -3.44
N GLY A 367 7.61 -10.41 -2.67
CA GLY A 367 8.36 -9.18 -2.38
C GLY A 367 9.68 -9.44 -1.65
N PHE A 368 9.70 -10.40 -0.73
CA PHE A 368 10.91 -10.83 -0.01
C PHE A 368 11.90 -11.49 -0.98
N LEU A 369 11.46 -12.50 -1.74
CA LEU A 369 12.31 -13.23 -2.68
C LEU A 369 12.88 -12.31 -3.76
N ASP A 370 12.08 -11.40 -4.32
CA ASP A 370 12.56 -10.46 -5.34
C ASP A 370 13.66 -9.54 -4.79
N ASN A 371 13.54 -9.09 -3.55
CA ASN A 371 14.59 -8.32 -2.89
C ASN A 371 15.86 -9.15 -2.63
N ILE A 372 15.74 -10.40 -2.18
CA ILE A 372 16.90 -11.29 -2.01
C ILE A 372 17.59 -11.56 -3.36
N LEU A 373 16.84 -11.89 -4.40
CA LEU A 373 17.38 -12.12 -5.74
C LEU A 373 18.07 -10.87 -6.30
N ARG A 374 17.54 -9.69 -6.01
CA ARG A 374 18.17 -8.41 -6.36
C ARG A 374 19.49 -8.20 -5.62
N LEU A 375 19.54 -8.46 -4.32
CA LEU A 375 20.79 -8.38 -3.53
C LEU A 375 21.86 -9.34 -4.05
N LEU A 376 21.44 -10.50 -4.59
CA LEU A 376 22.33 -11.47 -5.23
C LEU A 376 22.70 -11.10 -6.68
N GLY A 377 22.16 -10.02 -7.24
CA GLY A 377 22.42 -9.57 -8.61
C GLY A 377 21.74 -10.41 -9.71
N ILE A 378 20.79 -11.28 -9.36
CA ILE A 378 20.15 -12.24 -10.27
C ILE A 378 18.99 -11.61 -11.04
N SER A 379 18.27 -10.66 -10.44
CA SER A 379 17.06 -10.05 -11.03
C SER A 379 17.12 -8.53 -11.06
N LYS A 380 16.42 -7.93 -12.03
CA LYS A 380 16.11 -6.49 -12.08
C LYS A 380 14.63 -6.30 -11.79
N SER A 381 14.27 -5.21 -11.10
CA SER A 381 12.87 -4.88 -10.77
C SER A 381 12.01 -4.80 -12.03
N ALA A 382 10.91 -5.54 -12.07
CA ALA A 382 9.85 -5.34 -13.05
C ALA A 382 8.68 -4.63 -12.34
N PHE A 383 8.41 -3.39 -12.72
CA PHE A 383 7.24 -2.66 -12.22
C PHE A 383 5.99 -3.17 -12.96
N VAL A 384 5.06 -3.77 -12.23
CA VAL A 384 3.76 -4.20 -12.78
C VAL A 384 2.72 -3.15 -12.40
N VAL A 385 2.07 -2.54 -13.40
CA VAL A 385 0.96 -1.62 -13.18
C VAL A 385 -0.26 -2.42 -12.75
N THR A 386 -0.84 -2.10 -11.59
CA THR A 386 -2.12 -2.68 -11.16
C THR A 386 -3.25 -1.98 -11.90
N ALA A 387 -4.00 -2.72 -12.72
CA ALA A 387 -5.26 -2.23 -13.27
C ALA A 387 -6.31 -2.14 -12.15
N LYS A 388 -7.02 -1.01 -12.07
CA LYS A 388 -8.13 -0.78 -11.13
C LYS A 388 -9.50 -0.72 -11.80
N VAL A 389 -9.54 -0.80 -13.14
CA VAL A 389 -10.79 -0.90 -13.90
C VAL A 389 -11.17 -2.37 -13.97
N ALA A 390 -12.39 -2.67 -13.57
CA ALA A 390 -12.96 -4.01 -13.62
C ALA A 390 -14.13 -4.04 -14.59
N ASP A 391 -14.29 -5.16 -15.29
CA ASP A 391 -15.48 -5.41 -16.11
C ASP A 391 -16.74 -5.40 -15.22
N ASP A 392 -17.87 -4.94 -15.75
CA ASP A 392 -19.14 -4.83 -15.01
C ASP A 392 -19.53 -6.13 -14.27
N ASP A 393 -19.24 -7.27 -14.89
CA ASP A 393 -19.49 -8.60 -14.33
C ASP A 393 -18.64 -8.87 -13.07
N VAL A 394 -17.39 -8.40 -13.04
CA VAL A 394 -16.48 -8.52 -11.89
C VAL A 394 -16.96 -7.60 -10.77
N SER A 395 -17.34 -6.37 -11.09
CA SER A 395 -17.87 -5.40 -10.11
C SER A 395 -19.14 -5.93 -9.42
N LYS A 396 -20.09 -6.50 -10.17
CA LYS A 396 -21.30 -7.12 -9.58
C LYS A 396 -20.98 -8.26 -8.62
N ARG A 397 -19.99 -9.10 -8.95
CA ARG A 397 -19.56 -10.19 -8.06
C ARG A 397 -18.87 -9.66 -6.82
N TYR A 398 -18.07 -8.61 -6.97
CA TYR A 398 -17.44 -7.93 -5.86
C TYR A 398 -18.50 -7.34 -4.90
N GLU A 399 -19.53 -6.66 -5.41
CA GLU A 399 -20.66 -6.15 -4.60
C GLU A 399 -21.41 -7.27 -3.85
N GLN A 400 -21.46 -8.48 -4.42
CA GLN A 400 -22.01 -9.69 -3.79
C GLN A 400 -21.03 -10.38 -2.83
N GLU A 401 -19.86 -9.80 -2.61
CA GLU A 401 -18.76 -10.33 -1.79
C GLU A 401 -18.27 -11.71 -2.24
N LEU A 402 -18.28 -11.95 -3.56
CA LEU A 402 -17.80 -13.19 -4.17
C LEU A 402 -16.36 -13.02 -4.70
N MET A 403 -15.46 -13.89 -4.23
CA MET A 403 -14.04 -13.79 -4.52
C MET A 403 -13.69 -14.15 -5.98
N GLU A 404 -13.17 -13.20 -6.75
CA GLU A 404 -12.74 -13.40 -8.14
C GLU A 404 -11.36 -14.09 -8.27
N PHE A 405 -11.31 -15.26 -8.92
CA PHE A 405 -10.06 -16.00 -9.16
C PHE A 405 -9.48 -15.87 -10.57
N GLY A 406 -10.20 -15.26 -11.53
CA GLY A 406 -9.68 -14.83 -12.83
C GLY A 406 -8.67 -15.79 -13.51
N ALA A 407 -7.52 -15.25 -13.92
CA ALA A 407 -6.48 -15.99 -14.64
C ALA A 407 -5.53 -16.77 -13.70
N PRO A 408 -4.91 -17.87 -14.18
CA PRO A 408 -3.92 -18.62 -13.41
C PRO A 408 -2.79 -17.74 -12.89
N SER A 409 -2.44 -17.88 -11.61
CA SER A 409 -1.36 -17.13 -10.96
C SER A 409 -0.54 -18.02 -10.02
N PRO A 410 0.78 -17.82 -9.92
CA PRO A 410 1.61 -18.44 -8.89
C PRO A 410 1.12 -18.15 -7.47
N MET A 411 0.56 -16.95 -7.21
CA MET A 411 0.01 -16.60 -5.90
C MET A 411 -1.18 -17.49 -5.55
N PHE A 412 -2.11 -17.71 -6.49
CA PHE A 412 -3.22 -18.64 -6.28
C PHE A 412 -2.75 -20.09 -6.10
N THR A 413 -1.67 -20.46 -6.78
CA THR A 413 -1.08 -21.79 -6.60
C THR A 413 -0.59 -21.99 -5.17
N ILE A 414 0.10 -21.00 -4.59
CA ILE A 414 0.56 -21.07 -3.19
C ILE A 414 -0.63 -21.11 -2.22
N LEU A 415 -1.60 -20.20 -2.36
CA LEU A 415 -2.78 -20.17 -1.47
C LEU A 415 -3.54 -21.50 -1.50
N THR A 416 -3.78 -22.03 -2.70
CA THR A 416 -4.51 -23.28 -2.88
C THR A 416 -3.73 -24.48 -2.38
N THR A 417 -2.40 -24.50 -2.55
CA THR A 417 -1.55 -25.56 -1.99
C THR A 417 -1.62 -25.57 -0.46
N LEU A 418 -1.54 -24.40 0.18
CA LEU A 418 -1.64 -24.27 1.62
C LEU A 418 -3.05 -24.65 2.12
N ALA A 419 -4.09 -24.26 1.41
CA ALA A 419 -5.46 -24.65 1.74
C ALA A 419 -5.61 -26.19 1.70
N PHE A 420 -5.19 -26.82 0.60
CA PHE A 420 -5.23 -28.28 0.49
C PHE A 420 -4.36 -28.99 1.52
N LEU A 421 -3.16 -28.49 1.80
CA LEU A 421 -2.31 -29.04 2.86
C LEU A 421 -3.07 -29.05 4.19
N ASN A 422 -3.63 -27.90 4.60
CA ASN A 422 -4.37 -27.78 5.85
C ASN A 422 -5.63 -28.68 5.87
N ALA A 423 -6.38 -28.74 4.77
CA ALA A 423 -7.56 -29.61 4.66
C ALA A 423 -7.21 -31.10 4.75
N LEU A 424 -6.19 -31.54 4.00
CA LEU A 424 -5.72 -32.92 4.04
C LEU A 424 -5.19 -33.29 5.43
N SER A 425 -4.47 -32.36 6.08
CA SER A 425 -4.01 -32.54 7.45
C SER A 425 -5.15 -32.71 8.45
N PHE A 426 -6.16 -31.84 8.36
CA PHE A 426 -7.31 -31.86 9.24
C PHE A 426 -8.14 -33.14 9.05
N ILE A 427 -8.48 -33.48 7.80
CA ILE A 427 -9.23 -34.70 7.46
C ILE A 427 -8.44 -35.95 7.87
N GLY A 428 -7.12 -35.97 7.61
CA GLY A 428 -6.26 -37.09 7.96
C GLY A 428 -6.26 -37.40 9.46
N VAL A 429 -6.25 -36.37 10.31
CA VAL A 429 -6.35 -36.58 11.76
C VAL A 429 -7.74 -36.99 12.20
N LEU A 430 -8.81 -36.42 11.64
CA LEU A 430 -10.17 -36.85 11.95
C LEU A 430 -10.39 -38.34 11.61
N LEU A 431 -9.87 -38.81 10.48
CA LEU A 431 -9.92 -40.22 10.10
C LEU A 431 -9.11 -41.10 11.06
N LYS A 432 -7.91 -40.67 11.46
CA LYS A 432 -7.10 -41.40 12.46
C LYS A 432 -7.82 -41.50 13.81
N LEU A 433 -8.46 -40.43 14.26
CA LEU A 433 -9.25 -40.41 15.49
C LEU A 433 -10.44 -41.37 15.41
N ALA A 434 -11.17 -41.37 14.30
CA ALA A 434 -12.30 -42.26 14.09
C ALA A 434 -11.89 -43.75 14.04
N MET A 435 -10.71 -44.06 13.47
CA MET A 435 -10.25 -45.44 13.30
C MET A 435 -9.48 -46.00 14.49
N HIS A 436 -8.69 -45.19 15.21
CA HIS A 436 -7.72 -45.67 16.20
C HIS A 436 -7.99 -45.20 17.65
N GLY A 437 -9.01 -44.35 17.88
CA GLY A 437 -9.40 -43.94 19.24
C GLY A 437 -8.31 -43.20 20.05
N GLN A 438 -7.41 -42.47 19.38
CA GLN A 438 -6.33 -41.75 20.05
C GLN A 438 -6.84 -40.59 20.91
N THR A 439 -6.13 -40.30 22.00
CA THR A 439 -6.46 -39.22 22.94
C THR A 439 -6.21 -37.84 22.33
N LEU A 440 -7.31 -37.10 22.10
CA LEU A 440 -7.37 -35.72 21.58
C LEU A 440 -6.52 -34.70 22.36
N ASP A 441 -6.28 -34.96 23.65
CA ASP A 441 -5.68 -34.00 24.58
C ASP A 441 -4.29 -33.49 24.15
N GLN A 442 -3.50 -34.32 23.45
CA GLN A 442 -2.15 -33.97 23.00
C GLN A 442 -2.10 -33.12 21.72
N LEU A 443 -3.12 -33.20 20.86
CA LEU A 443 -3.13 -32.54 19.55
C LEU A 443 -4.24 -31.48 19.43
N ALA A 444 -5.08 -31.31 20.45
CA ALA A 444 -6.28 -30.47 20.43
C ALA A 444 -5.99 -29.04 19.92
N MET A 445 -4.96 -28.36 20.42
CA MET A 445 -4.63 -26.99 19.98
C MET A 445 -4.20 -26.93 18.51
N GLN A 446 -3.46 -27.93 18.01
CA GLN A 446 -3.10 -28.01 16.58
C GLN A 446 -4.32 -28.30 15.73
N ILE A 447 -5.24 -29.15 16.19
CA ILE A 447 -6.50 -29.44 15.49
C ILE A 447 -7.33 -28.16 15.37
N VAL A 448 -7.45 -27.37 16.44
CA VAL A 448 -8.14 -26.07 16.42
C VAL A 448 -7.47 -25.10 15.44
N LEU A 449 -6.14 -24.94 15.52
CA LEU A 449 -5.40 -24.06 14.61
C LEU A 449 -5.59 -24.48 13.14
N CYS A 450 -5.43 -25.77 12.84
CA CYS A 450 -5.61 -26.31 11.49
C CYS A 450 -7.05 -26.14 11.00
N GLY A 451 -8.04 -26.40 11.87
CA GLY A 451 -9.45 -26.18 11.58
C GLY A 451 -9.76 -24.71 11.25
N LEU A 452 -9.19 -23.76 12.00
CA LEU A 452 -9.32 -22.33 11.72
C LEU A 452 -8.71 -21.96 10.36
N LEU A 453 -7.54 -22.50 10.01
CA LEU A 453 -6.92 -22.30 8.69
C LEU A 453 -7.77 -22.89 7.56
N VAL A 454 -8.42 -24.03 7.79
CA VAL A 454 -9.38 -24.61 6.84
C VAL A 454 -10.58 -23.67 6.67
N CYS A 455 -11.23 -23.24 7.75
CA CYS A 455 -12.37 -22.32 7.69
C CYS A 455 -12.02 -20.99 7.01
N LEU A 456 -10.84 -20.43 7.30
CA LEU A 456 -10.37 -19.17 6.73
C LEU A 456 -10.21 -19.27 5.20
N ASN A 457 -9.85 -20.45 4.70
CA ASN A 457 -9.70 -20.74 3.28
C ASN A 457 -10.99 -21.20 2.56
N GLN A 458 -12.15 -21.11 3.22
CA GLN A 458 -13.45 -21.49 2.62
C GLN A 458 -13.64 -20.94 1.19
N PRO A 459 -13.40 -19.66 0.87
CA PRO A 459 -13.62 -19.14 -0.49
C PRO A 459 -12.78 -19.82 -1.57
N LEU A 460 -11.60 -20.35 -1.23
CA LEU A 460 -10.78 -21.12 -2.17
C LEU A 460 -11.45 -22.45 -2.52
N TYR A 461 -11.99 -23.16 -1.52
CA TYR A 461 -12.69 -24.43 -1.75
C TYR A 461 -13.97 -24.20 -2.55
N GLU A 462 -14.73 -23.15 -2.25
CA GLU A 462 -15.90 -22.76 -3.05
C GLU A 462 -15.50 -22.48 -4.50
N GLY A 463 -14.42 -21.71 -4.69
CA GLY A 463 -13.85 -21.41 -5.99
C GLY A 463 -13.45 -22.63 -6.82
N ILE A 464 -13.03 -23.71 -6.15
CA ILE A 464 -12.54 -24.93 -6.81
C ILE A 464 -13.66 -25.95 -7.04
N PHE A 465 -14.49 -26.19 -6.03
CA PHE A 465 -15.42 -27.33 -6.01
C PHE A 465 -16.87 -26.96 -6.29
N ILE A 466 -17.29 -25.72 -6.00
CA ILE A 466 -18.70 -25.31 -6.06
C ILE A 466 -18.97 -24.42 -7.27
N ARG A 467 -18.09 -23.44 -7.51
CA ARG A 467 -18.30 -22.43 -8.55
C ARG A 467 -18.23 -23.02 -9.96
N LYS A 468 -19.17 -22.60 -10.82
CA LYS A 468 -19.26 -22.97 -12.25
C LYS A 468 -19.15 -21.78 -13.19
N ASP A 469 -19.17 -20.56 -12.65
CA ASP A 469 -19.06 -19.31 -13.41
C ASP A 469 -17.61 -18.99 -13.80
N LYS A 470 -17.42 -17.87 -14.52
CA LYS A 470 -16.11 -17.45 -15.02
C LYS A 470 -15.08 -17.12 -13.93
N ALA A 471 -15.57 -16.87 -12.72
CA ALA A 471 -14.78 -16.47 -11.57
C ALA A 471 -14.30 -17.65 -10.70
N LYS A 472 -14.58 -18.89 -11.13
CA LYS A 472 -14.04 -20.11 -10.51
C LYS A 472 -12.50 -20.14 -10.56
N MET A 473 -11.90 -20.88 -9.63
CA MET A 473 -10.46 -21.12 -9.62
C MET A 473 -10.05 -21.87 -10.90
N PRO A 474 -9.00 -21.42 -11.62
CA PRO A 474 -8.52 -22.15 -12.79
C PRO A 474 -8.12 -23.59 -12.46
N SER A 475 -8.61 -24.55 -13.26
CA SER A 475 -8.36 -25.98 -13.02
C SER A 475 -6.89 -26.35 -13.03
N SER A 476 -6.07 -25.63 -13.81
CA SER A 476 -4.61 -25.81 -13.83
C SER A 476 -3.94 -25.43 -12.51
N VAL A 477 -4.47 -24.41 -11.80
CA VAL A 477 -4.01 -24.03 -10.46
C VAL A 477 -4.40 -25.12 -9.47
N ALA A 478 -5.67 -25.53 -9.46
CA ALA A 478 -6.16 -26.57 -8.57
C ALA A 478 -5.37 -27.88 -8.70
N TYR A 479 -5.11 -28.34 -9.93
CA TYR A 479 -4.33 -29.56 -10.17
C TYR A 479 -2.89 -29.44 -9.65
N LYS A 480 -2.17 -28.36 -10.01
CA LYS A 480 -0.79 -28.12 -9.54
C LYS A 480 -0.72 -28.06 -8.02
N SER A 481 -1.67 -27.34 -7.41
CA SER A 481 -1.73 -27.20 -5.95
C SER A 481 -2.04 -28.50 -5.23
N ALA A 482 -2.91 -29.35 -5.79
CA ALA A 482 -3.17 -30.67 -5.23
C ALA A 482 -1.90 -31.54 -5.27
N VAL A 483 -1.17 -31.55 -6.40
CA VAL A 483 0.11 -32.26 -6.52
C VAL A 483 1.12 -31.74 -5.50
N PHE A 484 1.30 -30.43 -5.37
CA PHE A 484 2.24 -29.87 -4.39
C PHE A 484 1.84 -30.17 -2.95
N ALA A 485 0.55 -30.08 -2.61
CA ALA A 485 0.07 -30.41 -1.27
C ALA A 485 0.31 -31.89 -0.94
N LEU A 486 0.03 -32.80 -1.88
CA LEU A 486 0.31 -34.22 -1.71
C LEU A 486 1.80 -34.50 -1.54
N VAL A 487 2.67 -33.87 -2.34
CA VAL A 487 4.13 -34.00 -2.18
C VAL A 487 4.57 -33.53 -0.79
N LEU A 488 4.08 -32.38 -0.32
CA LEU A 488 4.39 -31.88 1.04
C LEU A 488 3.90 -32.84 2.13
N CYS A 489 2.68 -33.36 2.01
CA CYS A 489 2.16 -34.37 2.91
C CYS A 489 3.01 -35.65 2.90
N SER A 490 3.42 -36.13 1.73
CA SER A 490 4.27 -37.32 1.58
C SER A 490 5.66 -37.11 2.17
N LEU A 491 6.26 -35.94 1.97
CA LEU A 491 7.55 -35.58 2.56
C LEU A 491 7.51 -35.54 4.09
N ALA A 492 6.34 -35.38 4.72
CA ALA A 492 6.23 -35.53 6.17
C ALA A 492 6.32 -36.99 6.65
N TYR A 493 6.11 -37.97 5.77
CA TYR A 493 6.17 -39.41 6.09
C TYR A 493 7.51 -40.06 5.74
N VAL A 494 8.36 -39.36 4.97
CA VAL A 494 9.78 -39.69 4.79
C VAL A 494 10.56 -39.14 5.97
#